data_AF-X0Z059-F1
#
_entry.id   AF-X0Z059-F1
#
_cell.length_a   1.000
_cell.length_b   1.000
_cell.length_c   1.000
_cell.angle_alpha   90.00
_cell.angle_beta   90.00
_cell.angle_gamma   90.00
#
_symmetry.space_group_name_H-M   'P 1'
#
loop_
_entity.id
_entity.type
_entity.pdbx_description
1 polymer ?
#
loop_
_entity_poly.entity_id
_entity_poly.type
_entity_poly.pdbx_seq_one_letter_code
_entity_poly.pdbx_strand_id
1 'polypeptide(L)'
;ATRGDGETGEDVTVNIKTIQSVPLRLRNEDYPEALEVRGEVFLSHGGFNQLNEDQFKKGAKLFVNPRNAAAGSLRQLDSRLTAQRPLEIFFYGIGRVEGKIPDNHHDLLQAFTRWGLRVSPLAEQVAGVRGCIDYFNKIAGLRAELDYDIDGVVYKISDMSLQSEMGNISRAPRWALAHKFPAQEE
;
A
#
# COMPACT_ATOMS: atom_id res chain seq x y z
N ALA A 1 -9.08 8.68 3.22
CA ALA A 1 -10.05 8.52 2.11
C ALA A 1 -9.58 7.41 1.17
N THR A 2 -10.47 6.86 0.34
CA THR A 2 -10.03 6.06 -0.82
C THR A 2 -9.36 6.95 -1.86
N ARG A 3 -8.64 6.37 -2.83
CA ARG A 3 -7.99 7.15 -3.90
C ARG A 3 -8.98 7.85 -4.84
N GLY A 4 -10.12 7.21 -5.12
CA GLY A 4 -11.10 7.69 -6.10
C GLY A 4 -10.47 8.01 -7.46
N ASP A 5 -10.69 9.22 -7.97
CA ASP A 5 -10.14 9.69 -9.25
C ASP A 5 -8.75 10.32 -9.17
N GLY A 6 -8.18 10.37 -7.96
CA GLY A 6 -6.91 11.01 -7.63
C GLY A 6 -7.05 12.39 -7.00
N GLU A 7 -8.23 12.99 -7.04
CA GLU A 7 -8.55 14.30 -6.44
C GLU A 7 -9.65 14.16 -5.39
N THR A 8 -10.73 13.46 -5.73
CA THR A 8 -11.86 13.17 -4.84
C THR A 8 -11.95 11.68 -4.56
N GLY A 9 -12.05 11.32 -3.28
CA GLY A 9 -12.22 9.96 -2.80
C GLY A 9 -13.31 9.84 -1.75
N GLU A 10 -13.65 8.61 -1.39
CA GLU A 10 -14.68 8.34 -0.38
C GLU A 10 -14.07 8.42 1.03
N ASP A 11 -14.84 8.95 1.97
CA ASP A 11 -14.49 8.88 3.38
C ASP A 11 -14.70 7.46 3.90
N VAL A 12 -13.60 6.83 4.29
CA VAL A 12 -13.53 5.48 4.88
C VAL A 12 -12.81 5.52 6.23
N THR A 13 -12.80 6.68 6.90
CA THR A 13 -12.05 6.89 8.14
C THR A 13 -12.42 5.89 9.23
N VAL A 14 -13.71 5.64 9.42
CA VAL A 14 -14.20 4.69 10.43
C VAL A 14 -13.83 3.24 10.09
N ASN A 15 -13.75 2.89 8.80
CA ASN A 15 -13.36 1.57 8.32
C ASN A 15 -11.84 1.35 8.44
N ILE A 16 -11.04 2.35 8.06
CA ILE A 16 -9.57 2.28 8.17
C ILE A 16 -9.13 2.11 9.63
N LYS A 17 -9.83 2.74 10.59
CA LYS A 17 -9.55 2.59 12.03
C LYS A 17 -9.71 1.17 12.56
N THR A 18 -10.40 0.27 11.85
CA THR A 18 -10.60 -1.12 12.28
C THR A 18 -9.49 -2.06 11.81
N ILE A 19 -8.63 -1.61 10.88
CA ILE A 19 -7.52 -2.40 10.35
C ILE A 19 -6.40 -2.45 11.40
N GLN A 20 -6.06 -3.64 11.87
CA GLN A 20 -5.09 -3.82 12.97
C GLN A 20 -3.69 -3.27 12.65
N SER A 21 -3.28 -3.28 11.38
CA SER A 21 -1.99 -2.76 10.94
C SER A 21 -1.96 -1.24 10.77
N VAL A 22 -3.08 -0.54 10.98
CA VAL A 22 -3.14 0.93 11.01
C VAL A 22 -2.95 1.41 12.45
N PRO A 23 -1.86 2.13 12.76
CA PRO A 23 -1.72 2.75 14.07
C PRO A 23 -2.71 3.92 14.23
N LEU A 24 -3.44 3.95 15.35
CA LEU A 24 -4.32 5.08 15.69
C LEU A 24 -3.56 6.29 16.23
N ARG A 25 -2.29 6.10 16.61
CA ARG A 25 -1.34 7.13 17.03
C ARG A 25 0.03 6.77 16.50
N LEU A 26 0.72 7.75 15.94
CA LEU A 26 2.12 7.58 15.56
C LEU A 26 2.99 7.40 16.81
N ARG A 27 4.09 6.67 16.65
CA ARG A 27 5.11 6.47 17.70
C ARG A 27 6.19 7.54 17.57
N ASN A 28 6.91 7.79 18.66
CA ASN A 28 7.95 8.82 18.80
C ASN A 28 7.39 10.24 18.61
N GLU A 29 8.27 11.21 18.36
CA GLU A 29 7.93 12.64 18.27
C GLU A 29 8.56 13.32 17.04
N ASP A 30 9.34 12.59 16.22
CA ASP A 30 10.04 13.11 15.04
C ASP A 30 9.18 13.17 13.78
N TYR A 31 7.85 13.14 13.92
CA TYR A 31 6.91 13.26 12.81
C TYR A 31 6.45 14.70 12.56
N PRO A 32 6.03 15.06 11.33
CA PRO A 32 5.50 16.39 11.02
C PRO A 32 4.19 16.71 11.74
N GLU A 33 3.86 18.00 11.89
CA GLU A 33 2.62 18.45 12.54
C GLU A 33 1.37 17.94 11.82
N ALA A 34 1.40 17.96 10.49
CA ALA A 34 0.39 17.32 9.65
C ALA A 34 1.05 16.40 8.62
N LEU A 35 0.50 15.20 8.46
CA LEU A 35 1.04 14.18 7.58
C LEU A 35 -0.09 13.39 6.91
N GLU A 36 -0.19 13.49 5.60
CA GLU A 36 -0.96 12.56 4.76
C GLU A 36 -0.06 11.39 4.37
N VAL A 37 -0.42 10.19 4.80
CA VAL A 37 0.27 8.95 4.42
C VAL A 37 -0.56 8.18 3.41
N ARG A 38 0.09 7.69 2.37
CA ARG A 38 -0.50 6.86 1.31
C ARG A 38 -0.08 5.41 1.50
N GLY A 39 -1.03 4.50 1.31
CA GLY A 39 -0.82 3.08 1.45
C GLY A 39 -1.76 2.27 0.58
N GLU A 40 -1.50 0.97 0.53
CA GLU A 40 -2.33 -0.02 -0.17
C GLU A 40 -2.94 -0.95 0.85
N VAL A 41 -4.28 -1.02 0.87
CA VAL A 41 -5.02 -1.99 1.68
C VAL A 41 -5.17 -3.28 0.87
N PHE A 42 -4.82 -4.41 1.47
CA PHE A 42 -4.85 -5.71 0.82
C PHE A 42 -5.40 -6.79 1.77
N LEU A 43 -5.59 -7.98 1.20
CA LEU A 43 -5.85 -9.22 1.95
C LEU A 43 -4.70 -10.17 1.67
N SER A 44 -4.17 -10.78 2.71
CA SER A 44 -3.30 -11.94 2.57
C SER A 44 -4.06 -13.13 1.96
N HIS A 45 -3.36 -14.12 1.41
CA HIS A 45 -4.00 -15.35 0.92
C HIS A 45 -4.69 -16.08 2.06
N GLY A 46 -4.03 -16.17 3.23
CA GLY A 46 -4.66 -16.69 4.45
C GLY A 46 -5.93 -15.93 4.83
N GLY A 47 -5.87 -14.59 4.85
CA GLY A 47 -7.02 -13.74 5.17
C GLY A 47 -8.17 -13.87 4.15
N PHE A 48 -7.85 -13.99 2.86
CA PHE A 48 -8.83 -14.19 1.80
C PHE A 48 -9.53 -15.56 1.92
N ASN A 49 -8.76 -16.62 2.19
CA ASN A 49 -9.30 -17.97 2.35
C ASN A 49 -10.23 -18.04 3.56
N GLN A 50 -9.82 -17.49 4.71
CA GLN A 50 -10.66 -17.38 5.90
C GLN A 50 -11.96 -16.63 5.59
N LEU A 51 -11.86 -15.53 4.85
CA LEU A 51 -13.01 -14.73 4.50
C LEU A 51 -14.01 -15.52 3.62
N ASN A 52 -13.52 -16.28 2.64
CA ASN A 52 -14.38 -17.11 1.79
C ASN A 52 -14.97 -18.31 2.54
N GLU A 53 -14.25 -18.92 3.46
CA GLU A 53 -14.80 -19.96 4.33
C GLU A 53 -15.98 -19.44 5.17
N ASP A 54 -15.85 -18.24 5.73
CA ASP A 54 -16.93 -17.62 6.50
C ASP A 54 -18.15 -17.27 5.63
N GLN A 55 -17.93 -16.85 4.38
CA GLN A 55 -19.00 -16.63 3.41
C GLN A 55 -19.70 -17.94 3.04
N PHE A 56 -18.93 -19.01 2.81
CA PHE A 56 -19.46 -20.33 2.51
C PHE A 56 -20.35 -20.87 3.63
N LYS A 57 -19.88 -20.78 4.89
CA LYS A 57 -20.66 -21.19 6.08
C LYS A 57 -21.99 -20.43 6.21
N LYS A 58 -22.06 -19.19 5.71
CA LYS A 58 -23.26 -18.35 5.71
C LYS A 58 -24.14 -18.53 4.47
N GLY A 59 -23.77 -19.40 3.52
CA GLY A 59 -24.46 -19.55 2.24
C GLY A 59 -24.40 -18.30 1.35
N ALA A 60 -23.42 -17.42 1.60
CA ALA A 60 -23.25 -16.16 0.88
C ALA A 60 -22.36 -16.33 -0.36
N LYS A 61 -22.42 -15.35 -1.27
CA LYS A 61 -21.56 -15.31 -2.45
C LYS A 61 -20.09 -15.20 -2.03
N LEU A 62 -19.26 -16.04 -2.63
CA LEU A 62 -17.81 -16.02 -2.46
C LEU A 62 -17.17 -14.87 -3.25
N PHE A 63 -16.03 -14.41 -2.76
CA PHE A 63 -15.19 -13.45 -3.45
C PHE A 63 -14.30 -14.17 -4.48
N VAL A 64 -14.06 -13.50 -5.61
CA VAL A 64 -13.31 -14.06 -6.75
C VAL A 64 -11.81 -13.90 -6.60
N ASN A 65 -11.33 -12.77 -6.08
CA ASN A 65 -9.90 -12.52 -5.86
C ASN A 65 -9.67 -11.60 -4.64
N PRO A 66 -8.46 -11.64 -4.03
CA PRO A 66 -8.12 -10.81 -2.87
C PRO A 66 -8.30 -9.31 -3.09
N ARG A 67 -7.94 -8.80 -4.27
CA ARG A 67 -8.06 -7.37 -4.61
C ARG A 67 -9.50 -6.86 -4.51
N ASN A 68 -10.45 -7.56 -5.14
CA ASN A 68 -11.87 -7.20 -5.11
C ASN A 68 -12.46 -7.40 -3.71
N ALA A 69 -12.04 -8.46 -3.01
CA ALA A 69 -12.45 -8.72 -1.64
C ALA A 69 -11.99 -7.60 -0.69
N ALA A 70 -10.76 -7.11 -0.81
CA ALA A 70 -10.23 -6.02 0.00
C ALA A 70 -11.01 -4.72 -0.26
N ALA A 71 -11.20 -4.35 -1.52
CA ALA A 71 -11.95 -3.15 -1.90
C ALA A 71 -13.40 -3.18 -1.39
N GLY A 72 -14.10 -4.30 -1.55
CA GLY A 72 -15.46 -4.47 -1.03
C GLY A 72 -15.52 -4.48 0.51
N SER A 73 -14.53 -5.10 1.15
CA SER A 73 -14.41 -5.17 2.62
C SER A 73 -14.16 -3.80 3.27
N LEU A 74 -13.40 -2.93 2.62
CA LEU A 74 -13.08 -1.60 3.12
C LEU A 74 -14.26 -0.63 2.99
N ARG A 75 -15.06 -0.75 1.92
CA ARG A 75 -16.14 0.19 1.57
C ARG A 75 -17.50 -0.20 2.16
N GLN A 76 -17.51 -0.83 3.34
CA GLN A 76 -18.75 -1.19 4.04
C GLN A 76 -19.35 0.04 4.73
N LEU A 77 -20.67 0.20 4.64
CA LEU A 77 -21.37 1.27 5.37
C LEU A 77 -21.24 1.10 6.89
N ASP A 78 -21.27 -0.13 7.37
CA ASP A 78 -21.05 -0.47 8.78
C ASP A 78 -19.59 -0.90 9.00
N SER A 79 -18.81 -0.07 9.67
CA SER A 79 -17.40 -0.36 9.99
C SER A 79 -17.19 -1.62 10.82
N ARG A 80 -18.21 -2.09 11.55
CA ARG A 80 -18.15 -3.37 12.28
C ARG A 80 -18.04 -4.56 11.34
N LEU A 81 -18.55 -4.44 10.12
CA LEU A 81 -18.38 -5.45 9.08
C LEU A 81 -16.96 -5.43 8.52
N THR A 82 -16.33 -4.26 8.40
CA THR A 82 -14.90 -4.13 8.03
C THR A 82 -14.00 -4.68 9.13
N ALA A 83 -14.32 -4.43 10.40
CA ALA A 83 -13.55 -4.92 11.55
C ALA A 83 -13.43 -6.46 11.62
N GLN A 84 -14.37 -7.18 11.00
CA GLN A 84 -14.35 -8.65 10.91
C GLN A 84 -13.52 -9.16 9.73
N ARG A 85 -13.00 -8.27 8.88
CA ARG A 85 -12.25 -8.62 7.67
C ARG A 85 -10.75 -8.57 8.04
N PRO A 86 -9.96 -9.58 7.63
CA PRO A 86 -8.53 -9.63 7.94
C PRO A 86 -7.73 -8.71 7.00
N LEU A 87 -8.13 -7.44 6.90
CA LEU A 87 -7.46 -6.44 6.08
C LEU A 87 -6.11 -6.07 6.66
N GLU A 88 -5.16 -5.84 5.77
CA GLU A 88 -3.83 -5.36 6.09
C GLU A 88 -3.49 -4.13 5.24
N ILE A 89 -2.53 -3.31 5.69
CA ILE A 89 -2.07 -2.14 4.94
C ILE A 89 -0.54 -2.08 4.90
N PHE A 90 -0.01 -1.66 3.75
CA PHE A 90 1.37 -1.16 3.63
C PHE A 90 1.37 0.31 3.24
N PHE A 91 2.14 1.12 3.97
CA PHE A 91 2.36 2.53 3.65
C PHE A 91 3.58 2.68 2.75
N TYR A 92 3.46 3.53 1.72
CA TYR A 92 4.48 3.64 0.67
C TYR A 92 4.78 5.07 0.22
N GLY A 93 4.08 6.08 0.72
CA GLY A 93 4.30 7.45 0.28
C GLY A 93 3.53 8.47 1.10
N ILE A 94 3.65 9.72 0.68
CA ILE A 94 3.06 10.88 1.33
C ILE A 94 2.26 11.71 0.33
N GLY A 95 1.33 12.51 0.84
CA GLY A 95 0.69 13.61 0.14
C GLY A 95 1.02 14.95 0.81
N ARG A 96 0.02 15.64 1.35
CA ARG A 96 0.24 16.89 2.11
C ARG A 96 1.09 16.64 3.37
N VAL A 97 2.07 17.51 3.61
CA VAL A 97 2.91 17.52 4.80
C VAL A 97 3.07 18.94 5.31
N GLU A 98 3.01 19.12 6.63
CA GLU A 98 3.35 20.36 7.32
C GLU A 98 4.46 20.07 8.33
N GLY A 99 5.68 20.49 8.00
CA GLY A 99 6.90 20.19 8.78
C GLY A 99 7.98 19.54 7.93
N LYS A 100 9.04 19.06 8.60
CA LYS A 100 10.18 18.44 7.94
C LYS A 100 9.98 16.93 7.77
N ILE A 101 10.41 16.42 6.63
CA ILE A 101 10.49 14.99 6.31
C ILE A 101 11.91 14.67 5.82
N PRO A 102 12.31 13.40 5.79
CA PRO A 102 13.57 13.00 5.19
C PRO A 102 13.67 13.41 3.71
N ASP A 103 14.88 13.76 3.28
CA ASP A 103 15.18 14.20 1.91
C ASP A 103 15.17 13.05 0.88
N ASN A 104 15.14 11.79 1.36
CA ASN A 104 15.08 10.60 0.53
C ASN A 104 13.83 9.76 0.81
N HIS A 105 13.27 9.15 -0.24
CA HIS A 105 12.14 8.24 -0.16
C HIS A 105 12.46 6.99 0.65
N HIS A 106 13.68 6.44 0.53
CA HIS A 106 14.08 5.30 1.37
C HIS A 106 14.08 5.68 2.86
N ASP A 107 14.66 6.83 3.21
CA ASP A 107 14.71 7.32 4.60
C ASP A 107 13.31 7.63 5.14
N LEU A 108 12.39 8.10 4.28
CA LEU A 108 10.98 8.27 4.62
C LEU A 108 10.31 6.93 4.98
N LEU A 109 10.58 5.85 4.24
CA LEU A 109 10.06 4.51 4.57
C LEU A 109 10.63 3.98 5.89
N GLN A 110 11.89 4.29 6.20
CA GLN A 110 12.47 4.01 7.52
C GLN A 110 11.77 4.83 8.61
N ALA A 111 11.48 6.10 8.35
CA ALA A 111 10.74 6.96 9.28
C ALA A 111 9.33 6.43 9.55
N PHE A 112 8.61 5.97 8.53
CA PHE A 112 7.32 5.30 8.69
C PHE A 112 7.39 4.14 9.68
N THR A 113 8.39 3.28 9.52
CA THR A 113 8.58 2.14 10.43
C THR A 113 8.81 2.62 11.88
N ARG A 114 9.62 3.66 12.08
CA ARG A 114 9.82 4.28 13.41
C ARG A 114 8.52 4.85 13.98
N TRP A 115 7.69 5.47 13.15
CA TRP A 115 6.38 6.03 13.53
C TRP A 115 5.30 4.96 13.74
N GLY A 116 5.62 3.68 13.54
CA GLY A 116 4.68 2.56 13.72
C GLY A 116 3.80 2.28 12.49
N LEU A 117 4.08 2.92 11.36
CA LEU A 117 3.44 2.65 10.08
C LEU A 117 4.11 1.43 9.43
N ARG A 118 3.32 0.43 9.07
CA ARG A 118 3.82 -0.79 8.44
C ARG A 118 4.26 -0.52 6.99
N VAL A 119 5.52 -0.80 6.68
CA VAL A 119 6.08 -0.75 5.32
C VAL A 119 6.31 -2.18 4.81
N SER A 120 6.30 -2.36 3.49
CA SER A 120 6.65 -3.64 2.88
C SER A 120 8.07 -4.06 3.29
N PRO A 121 8.28 -5.31 3.77
CA PRO A 121 9.61 -5.80 4.12
C PRO A 121 10.50 -6.01 2.89
N LEU A 122 9.93 -5.96 1.69
CA LEU A 122 10.65 -6.11 0.43
C LEU A 122 11.18 -4.77 -0.10
N ALA A 123 10.82 -3.63 0.50
CA ALA A 123 11.25 -2.32 0.02
C ALA A 123 12.78 -2.17 0.09
N GLU A 124 13.41 -1.95 -1.05
CA GLU A 124 14.87 -1.90 -1.19
C GLU A 124 15.31 -0.66 -1.99
N GLN A 125 16.44 -0.07 -1.58
CA GLN A 125 17.09 0.97 -2.37
C GLN A 125 18.05 0.31 -3.37
N VAL A 126 17.90 0.65 -4.65
CA VAL A 126 18.73 0.13 -5.74
C VAL A 126 19.35 1.26 -6.53
N ALA A 127 20.48 0.97 -7.20
CA ALA A 127 21.22 1.96 -7.97
C ALA A 127 21.17 1.66 -9.48
N GLY A 128 20.76 2.67 -10.25
CA GLY A 128 20.74 2.63 -11.71
C GLY A 128 19.75 1.62 -12.31
N VAL A 129 19.67 1.63 -13.64
CA VAL A 129 18.74 0.76 -14.40
C VAL A 129 19.02 -0.72 -14.12
N ARG A 130 20.29 -1.10 -14.00
CA ARG A 130 20.67 -2.49 -13.75
C ARG A 130 20.15 -2.97 -12.39
N GLY A 131 20.30 -2.16 -11.33
CA GLY A 131 19.75 -2.48 -10.01
C GLY A 131 18.23 -2.63 -10.04
N CYS A 132 17.52 -1.78 -10.79
CA CYS A 132 16.07 -1.91 -10.97
C CYS A 132 15.69 -3.24 -11.62
N ILE A 133 16.40 -3.66 -12.68
CA ILE A 133 16.14 -4.93 -13.39
C ILE A 133 16.45 -6.13 -12.50
N ASP A 134 17.58 -6.10 -11.77
CA ASP A 134 17.95 -7.20 -10.88
C ASP A 134 16.92 -7.35 -9.74
N TYR A 135 16.45 -6.22 -9.17
CA TYR A 135 15.37 -6.23 -8.19
C TYR A 135 14.04 -6.73 -8.77
N PHE A 136 13.68 -6.35 -10.00
CA PHE A 136 12.49 -6.90 -10.67
C PHE A 136 12.52 -8.41 -10.73
N ASN A 137 13.64 -8.98 -11.19
CA ASN A 137 13.79 -10.43 -11.34
C ASN A 137 13.75 -11.14 -9.98
N LYS A 138 14.38 -10.55 -8.95
CA LYS A 138 14.31 -11.03 -7.56
C LYS A 138 12.86 -11.10 -7.07
N ILE A 139 12.09 -10.02 -7.20
CA ILE A 139 10.70 -9.98 -6.73
C ILE A 139 9.80 -10.88 -7.59
N ALA A 140 10.04 -10.98 -8.90
CA ALA A 140 9.33 -11.91 -9.77
C ALA A 140 9.50 -13.36 -9.31
N GLY A 141 10.71 -13.75 -8.89
CA GLY A 141 10.99 -15.08 -8.35
C GLY A 141 10.29 -15.37 -7.03
N LEU A 142 10.15 -14.36 -6.16
CA LEU A 142 9.47 -14.49 -4.87
C LEU A 142 7.94 -14.44 -4.96
N ARG A 143 7.37 -14.02 -6.10
CA ARG A 143 5.93 -13.73 -6.25
C ARG A 143 5.02 -14.86 -5.77
N ALA A 144 5.36 -16.11 -6.05
CA ALA A 144 4.56 -17.27 -5.67
C ALA A 144 4.69 -17.68 -4.19
N GLU A 145 5.70 -17.15 -3.49
CA GLU A 145 5.99 -17.46 -2.09
C GLU A 145 5.37 -16.45 -1.13
N LEU A 146 4.92 -15.29 -1.64
CA LEU A 146 4.30 -14.26 -0.82
C LEU A 146 2.87 -14.65 -0.46
N ASP A 147 2.50 -14.40 0.80
CA ASP A 147 1.13 -14.56 1.32
C ASP A 147 0.20 -13.42 0.87
N TYR A 148 0.51 -12.73 -0.22
CA TYR A 148 -0.34 -11.68 -0.79
C TYR A 148 0.00 -11.46 -2.27
N ASP A 149 -1.00 -11.00 -3.02
CA ASP A 149 -0.84 -10.75 -4.44
C ASP A 149 0.02 -9.51 -4.70
N ILE A 150 0.97 -9.65 -5.63
CA ILE A 150 1.72 -8.53 -6.23
C ILE A 150 1.60 -8.59 -7.76
N ASP A 151 1.50 -7.43 -8.39
CA ASP A 151 1.31 -7.31 -9.84
C ASP A 151 2.51 -6.67 -10.57
N GLY A 152 3.56 -6.32 -9.82
CA GLY A 152 4.77 -5.70 -10.34
C GLY A 152 5.61 -5.04 -9.27
N VAL A 153 6.52 -4.19 -9.73
CA VAL A 153 7.38 -3.34 -8.91
C VAL A 153 7.14 -1.87 -9.25
N VAL A 154 7.20 -0.99 -8.27
CA VAL A 154 7.21 0.46 -8.48
C VAL A 154 8.62 1.00 -8.21
N TYR A 155 9.26 1.55 -9.23
CA TYR A 155 10.49 2.32 -9.08
C TYR A 155 10.15 3.78 -8.79
N LYS A 156 10.92 4.39 -7.90
CA LYS A 156 10.82 5.81 -7.57
C LYS A 156 12.22 6.39 -7.47
N ILE A 157 12.44 7.58 -8.02
CA ILE A 157 13.65 8.35 -7.72
C ILE A 157 13.69 8.58 -6.20
N SER A 158 14.80 8.23 -5.55
CA SER A 158 14.87 8.32 -4.09
C SER A 158 14.94 9.77 -3.60
N ASP A 159 15.67 10.64 -4.30
CA ASP A 159 15.84 12.04 -3.92
C ASP A 159 14.51 12.82 -4.06
N MET A 160 14.01 13.38 -2.96
CA MET A 160 12.74 14.11 -2.92
C MET A 160 12.81 15.47 -3.63
N SER A 161 13.99 16.10 -3.67
CA SER A 161 14.18 17.36 -4.40
C SER A 161 14.02 17.11 -5.91
N LEU A 162 14.58 16.01 -6.42
CA LEU A 162 14.40 15.59 -7.81
C LEU A 162 12.95 15.19 -8.12
N GLN A 163 12.25 14.54 -7.19
CA GLN A 163 10.81 14.27 -7.37
C GLN A 163 10.02 15.56 -7.54
N SER A 164 10.30 16.57 -6.70
CA SER A 164 9.65 17.87 -6.78
C SER A 164 9.96 18.61 -8.08
N GLU A 165 11.22 18.58 -8.53
CA GLU A 165 11.65 19.21 -9.78
C GLU A 165 10.99 18.53 -11.00
N MET A 166 10.95 17.20 -11.03
CA MET A 166 10.34 16.43 -12.12
C MET A 166 8.82 16.62 -12.18
N GLY A 167 8.16 16.75 -11.02
CA GLY A 167 6.73 16.95 -10.93
C GLY A 167 5.89 15.82 -11.55
N ASN A 168 4.70 16.19 -12.06
CA ASN A 168 3.72 15.27 -12.61
C ASN A 168 3.41 15.59 -14.08
N ILE A 169 3.01 14.58 -14.85
CA ILE A 169 2.36 14.74 -16.16
C ILE A 169 0.94 14.22 -16.07
N SER A 170 -0.04 15.10 -16.29
CA SER A 170 -1.46 14.79 -16.08
C SER A 170 -1.67 14.19 -14.66
N ARG A 171 -2.11 12.93 -14.57
CA ARG A 171 -2.38 12.22 -13.31
C ARG A 171 -1.25 11.29 -12.83
N ALA A 172 -0.08 11.31 -13.49
CA ALA A 172 1.03 10.41 -13.17
C ALA A 172 2.33 11.17 -12.83
N PRO A 173 3.09 10.73 -11.82
CA PRO A 173 4.41 11.29 -11.52
C PRO A 173 5.42 10.99 -12.62
N ARG A 174 6.31 11.94 -12.91
CA ARG A 174 7.45 11.70 -13.84
C ARG A 174 8.61 10.95 -13.19
N TRP A 175 8.65 10.95 -11.87
CA TRP A 175 9.73 10.38 -11.05
C TRP A 175 9.46 8.93 -10.58
N ALA A 176 8.35 8.31 -11.01
CA ALA A 176 8.04 6.93 -10.67
C ALA A 176 7.50 6.14 -11.87
N LEU A 177 7.78 4.83 -11.86
CA LEU A 177 7.37 3.90 -12.91
C LEU A 177 6.89 2.59 -12.28
N ALA A 178 5.69 2.12 -12.66
CA ALA A 178 5.23 0.79 -12.34
C ALA A 178 5.65 -0.20 -13.45
N HIS A 179 6.58 -1.10 -13.14
CA HIS A 179 6.98 -2.20 -14.01
C HIS A 179 6.18 -3.44 -13.64
N LYS A 180 5.17 -3.76 -14.45
CA LYS A 180 4.25 -4.87 -14.22
C LYS A 180 4.89 -6.21 -14.59
N PHE A 181 4.56 -7.24 -13.82
CA PHE A 181 4.87 -8.60 -14.23
C PHE A 181 4.05 -8.99 -15.46
N PRO A 182 4.52 -9.95 -16.27
CA PRO A 182 3.66 -10.64 -17.21
C PRO A 182 2.40 -11.15 -16.50
N ALA A 183 1.28 -11.15 -17.22
CA ALA A 183 0.08 -11.81 -16.73
C ALA A 183 0.42 -13.27 -16.42
N GLN A 184 -0.06 -13.78 -15.29
CA GLN A 184 -0.06 -15.22 -15.08
C GLN A 184 -1.07 -15.79 -16.06
N GLU A 185 -0.63 -16.63 -16.98
CA GLU A 185 -1.53 -17.55 -17.67
C GLU A 185 -2.05 -18.52 -16.60
N GLU A 186 -3.36 -18.49 -16.37
CA GLU A 186 -4.08 -19.50 -15.57
C GLU A 186 -4.16 -20.82 -16.33
#